data_AF-A9PFG0-F1
#
_entry.id   AF-A9PFG0-F1
#
_cell.length_a   1.000
_cell.length_b   1.000
_cell.length_c   1.000
_cell.angle_alpha   90.00
_cell.angle_beta   90.00
_cell.angle_gamma   90.00
#
_symmetry.space_group_name_H-M   'P 1'
#
loop_
_entity.id
_entity.type
_entity.pdbx_description
1 polymer ?
#
loop_
_entity_poly.entity_id
_entity_poly.type
_entity_poly.pdbx_seq_one_letter_code
_entity_poly.pdbx_strand_id
1 'polypeptide(L)'
;MPELLWKAYIDFEISEGEYDRTRELFERLLDRTKHLKVWISCAKFEASAMEEQNLCIQNARRVFEKALNYFRMSAPELKEERAMLLDEWLDMEKSFGQPGDVSLVEPKLPKKLKKRKQIASEDGLAGYEEYIDYVFPEEAHAHNLKILEKAREWKRQRLASGADD
;
A
#
# COMPACT_ATOMS: atom_id res chain seq x y z
N MET A 1 28.42 -0.59 -0.83
CA MET A 1 26.97 -0.34 -0.68
C MET A 1 26.23 -1.66 -0.92
N PRO A 2 25.59 -2.25 0.10
CA PRO A 2 24.94 -3.55 -0.02
C PRO A 2 23.81 -3.60 -1.06
N GLU A 3 23.05 -2.52 -1.22
CA GLU A 3 21.91 -2.45 -2.16
C GLU A 3 22.32 -2.56 -3.63
N LEU A 4 23.45 -1.96 -3.99
CA LEU A 4 23.99 -2.04 -5.36
C LEU A 4 24.40 -3.47 -5.72
N LEU A 5 24.89 -4.24 -4.73
CA LEU A 5 25.26 -5.63 -4.93
C LEU A 5 24.03 -6.51 -5.16
N TRP A 6 22.97 -6.31 -4.36
CA TRP A 6 21.71 -7.01 -4.56
C TRP A 6 21.10 -6.73 -5.93
N LYS A 7 21.06 -5.46 -6.34
CA LYS A 7 20.57 -5.09 -7.66
C LYS A 7 21.40 -5.75 -8.76
N ALA A 8 22.72 -5.63 -8.71
CA ALA A 8 23.60 -6.22 -9.72
C ALA A 8 23.45 -7.75 -9.79
N TYR A 9 23.27 -8.41 -8.64
CA TYR A 9 23.11 -9.85 -8.60
C TYR A 9 21.76 -10.30 -9.17
N ILE A 10 20.67 -9.60 -8.83
CA ILE A 10 19.35 -9.85 -9.42
C ILE A 10 19.37 -9.62 -10.93
N ASP A 11 19.95 -8.50 -11.39
CA ASP A 11 20.05 -8.20 -12.83
C ASP A 11 20.86 -9.27 -13.58
N PHE A 12 21.92 -9.80 -12.96
CA PHE A 12 22.72 -10.89 -13.51
C PHE A 12 21.91 -12.18 -13.67
N GLU A 13 21.23 -12.64 -12.62
CA GLU A 13 20.42 -13.87 -12.68
C GLU A 13 19.26 -13.74 -13.69
N ILE A 14 18.66 -12.54 -13.81
CA ILE A 14 17.67 -12.24 -14.85
C ILE A 14 18.28 -12.37 -16.25
N SER A 15 19.51 -11.86 -16.44
CA SER A 15 20.18 -11.91 -17.75
C SER A 15 20.57 -13.33 -18.19
N GLU A 16 20.82 -14.22 -17.22
CA GLU A 16 21.09 -15.64 -17.46
C GLU A 16 19.80 -16.46 -17.60
N GLY A 17 18.61 -15.85 -17.39
CA GLY A 17 17.31 -16.53 -17.46
C GLY A 17 17.00 -17.41 -16.24
N GLU A 18 17.72 -17.23 -15.14
CA GLU A 18 17.61 -18.02 -13.91
C GLU A 18 16.47 -17.47 -13.02
N TYR A 19 15.25 -17.64 -13.49
CA TYR A 19 14.06 -17.04 -12.87
C TYR A 19 13.78 -17.56 -11.47
N ASP A 20 14.01 -18.85 -11.20
CA ASP A 20 13.77 -19.43 -9.88
C ASP A 20 14.76 -18.89 -8.83
N ARG A 21 16.03 -18.75 -9.20
CA ARG A 21 17.03 -18.12 -8.34
C ARG A 21 16.71 -16.65 -8.11
N THR A 22 16.25 -15.96 -9.15
CA THR A 22 15.82 -14.56 -9.04
C THR A 22 14.67 -14.40 -8.03
N ARG A 23 13.69 -15.32 -8.03
CA ARG A 23 12.61 -15.34 -7.02
C ARG A 23 13.16 -15.52 -5.61
N GLU A 24 14.06 -16.47 -5.40
CA GLU A 24 14.69 -16.68 -4.09
C GLU A 24 15.44 -15.44 -3.61
N LEU A 25 16.13 -14.72 -4.51
CA LEU A 25 16.83 -13.49 -4.17
C LEU A 25 15.86 -12.38 -3.76
N PHE A 26 14.75 -12.19 -4.49
CA PHE A 26 13.71 -11.24 -4.11
C PHE A 26 13.09 -11.59 -2.76
N GLU A 27 12.79 -12.85 -2.49
CA GLU A 27 12.25 -13.30 -1.20
C GLU A 27 13.21 -12.99 -0.05
N ARG A 28 14.49 -13.36 -0.18
CA ARG A 28 15.53 -13.08 0.82
C ARG A 28 15.72 -11.58 1.05
N LEU A 29 15.69 -10.78 -0.01
CA LEU A 29 15.84 -9.33 0.09
C LEU A 29 14.63 -8.70 0.77
N LEU A 30 13.42 -9.12 0.38
CA LEU A 30 12.19 -8.66 1.00
C LEU A 30 12.15 -9.02 2.49
N ASP A 31 12.63 -10.19 2.91
CA ASP A 31 12.72 -10.55 4.33
C ASP A 31 13.62 -9.64 5.16
N ARG A 32 14.60 -8.97 4.52
CA ARG A 32 15.50 -8.06 5.23
C ARG A 32 15.02 -6.61 5.23
N THR A 33 14.49 -6.12 4.12
CA THR A 33 14.32 -4.66 3.94
C THR A 33 12.89 -4.20 3.69
N LYS A 34 11.97 -5.08 3.25
CA LYS A 34 10.54 -4.81 2.95
C LYS A 34 10.26 -3.45 2.25
N HIS A 35 11.23 -2.86 1.56
CA HIS A 35 11.13 -1.53 0.97
C HIS A 35 10.22 -1.56 -0.26
N LEU A 36 9.46 -0.47 -0.47
CA LEU A 36 8.54 -0.33 -1.60
C LEU A 36 9.21 -0.63 -2.95
N LYS A 37 10.41 -0.09 -3.19
CA LYS A 37 11.12 -0.28 -4.46
C LYS A 37 11.43 -1.76 -4.75
N VAL A 38 11.69 -2.57 -3.71
CA VAL A 38 11.94 -4.00 -3.86
C VAL A 38 10.65 -4.73 -4.23
N TRP A 39 9.52 -4.38 -3.60
CA TRP A 39 8.21 -4.92 -3.96
C TRP A 39 7.84 -4.63 -5.42
N ILE A 40 8.01 -3.37 -5.85
CA ILE A 40 7.75 -2.95 -7.24
C ILE A 40 8.67 -3.70 -8.22
N SER A 41 9.96 -3.80 -7.90
CA SER A 41 10.92 -4.53 -8.75
C SER A 41 10.58 -6.01 -8.88
N CYS A 42 10.14 -6.65 -7.79
CA CYS A 42 9.71 -8.04 -7.79
C CYS A 42 8.44 -8.24 -8.63
N ALA A 43 7.46 -7.35 -8.51
CA ALA A 43 6.23 -7.41 -9.31
C ALA A 43 6.53 -7.22 -10.81
N LYS A 44 7.40 -6.27 -11.16
CA LYS A 44 7.85 -6.03 -12.55
C LYS A 44 8.59 -7.22 -13.12
N PHE A 45 9.43 -7.87 -12.31
CA PHE A 45 10.10 -9.10 -12.70
C PHE A 45 9.09 -10.21 -13.01
N GLU A 46 8.14 -10.50 -12.11
CA GLU A 46 7.13 -11.54 -12.33
C GLU A 46 6.24 -11.25 -13.54
N ALA A 47 5.99 -9.96 -13.84
CA ALA A 47 5.24 -9.53 -15.03
C ALA A 47 5.95 -9.86 -16.35
N SER A 48 7.26 -10.12 -16.34
CA SER A 48 8.07 -10.40 -17.54
C SER A 48 8.80 -11.74 -17.54
N ALA A 49 8.69 -12.54 -16.47
CA ALA A 49 9.57 -13.70 -16.23
C ALA A 49 9.18 -14.96 -17.01
N MET A 50 7.99 -15.06 -17.61
CA MET A 50 7.52 -16.29 -18.27
C MET A 50 6.94 -16.01 -19.66
N GLU A 51 6.90 -17.05 -20.50
CA GLU A 51 6.30 -16.96 -21.84
C GLU A 51 4.77 -16.84 -21.78
N GLU A 52 4.14 -17.41 -20.76
CA GLU A 52 2.70 -17.31 -20.56
C GLU A 52 2.32 -15.99 -19.90
N GLN A 53 1.89 -15.03 -20.72
CA GLN A 53 1.51 -13.68 -20.29
C GLN A 53 0.49 -13.68 -19.14
N ASN A 54 -0.52 -14.54 -19.19
CA ASN A 54 -1.55 -14.61 -18.15
C ASN A 54 -0.98 -15.01 -16.79
N LEU A 55 -0.04 -15.96 -16.77
CA LEU A 55 0.60 -16.41 -15.54
C LEU A 55 1.53 -15.33 -14.95
N CYS A 56 2.26 -14.60 -15.81
CA CYS A 56 3.07 -13.46 -15.41
C CYS A 56 2.23 -12.38 -14.69
N ILE A 57 1.09 -12.03 -15.30
CA ILE A 57 0.16 -11.05 -14.74
C ILE A 57 -0.37 -11.52 -13.39
N GLN A 58 -0.76 -12.79 -13.26
CA GLN A 58 -1.24 -13.34 -11.99
C GLN A 58 -0.15 -13.33 -10.91
N ASN A 59 1.09 -13.67 -11.25
CA ASN A 59 2.20 -13.63 -10.31
C ASN A 59 2.51 -12.19 -9.85
N ALA A 60 2.53 -11.23 -10.77
CA ALA A 60 2.70 -9.81 -10.46
C ALA A 60 1.60 -9.30 -9.51
N ARG A 61 0.33 -9.65 -9.79
CA ARG A 61 -0.82 -9.34 -8.92
C ARG A 61 -0.62 -9.91 -7.52
N ARG A 62 -0.19 -11.17 -7.38
CA ARG A 62 0.11 -11.78 -6.08
C ARG A 62 1.17 -11.02 -5.30
N VAL A 63 2.21 -10.52 -5.97
CA VAL A 63 3.26 -9.70 -5.33
C VAL A 63 2.67 -8.39 -4.82
N PHE A 64 1.87 -7.69 -5.63
CA PHE A 64 1.21 -6.46 -5.21
C PHE A 64 0.23 -6.68 -4.05
N GLU A 65 -0.56 -7.75 -4.07
CA GLU A 65 -1.46 -8.10 -2.98
C GLU A 65 -0.71 -8.38 -1.67
N LYS A 66 0.41 -9.12 -1.74
CA LYS A 66 1.27 -9.39 -0.59
C LYS A 66 1.86 -8.10 -0.03
N ALA A 67 2.36 -7.22 -0.89
CA ALA A 67 2.88 -5.91 -0.52
C ALA A 67 1.80 -5.02 0.11
N LEU A 68 0.61 -4.96 -0.50
CA LEU A 68 -0.52 -4.19 0.01
C LEU A 68 -0.95 -4.66 1.40
N ASN A 69 -0.98 -5.98 1.62
CA ASN A 69 -1.27 -6.56 2.93
C ASN A 69 -0.21 -6.16 3.96
N TYR A 70 1.08 -6.25 3.60
CA TYR A 70 2.17 -5.81 4.46
C TYR A 70 2.03 -4.34 4.89
N PHE A 71 1.85 -3.41 3.94
CA PHE A 71 1.66 -1.99 4.27
C PHE A 71 0.37 -1.71 5.06
N ARG A 72 -0.67 -2.52 4.88
CA ARG A 72 -1.90 -2.39 5.66
C ARG A 72 -1.74 -2.88 7.10
N MET A 73 -1.10 -4.04 7.30
CA MET A 73 -1.13 -4.76 8.57
C MET A 73 0.13 -4.57 9.41
N SER A 74 1.30 -4.48 8.77
CA SER A 74 2.61 -4.46 9.43
C SER A 74 3.25 -3.07 9.45
N ALA A 75 2.93 -2.20 8.48
CA ALA A 75 3.47 -0.84 8.39
C ALA A 75 2.36 0.21 8.06
N PRO A 76 1.28 0.29 8.85
CA PRO A 76 0.12 1.17 8.57
C PRO A 76 0.45 2.66 8.58
N GLU A 77 1.57 3.06 9.17
CA GLU A 77 2.11 4.42 9.16
C GLU A 77 2.70 4.84 7.79
N LEU A 78 3.14 3.88 6.98
CA LEU A 78 3.74 4.10 5.66
C LEU A 78 2.67 4.27 4.57
N LYS A 79 1.81 5.27 4.78
CA LYS A 79 0.65 5.53 3.92
C LYS A 79 1.03 6.06 2.54
N GLU A 80 2.10 6.84 2.46
CA GLU A 80 2.59 7.36 1.19
C GLU A 80 3.12 6.22 0.31
N GLU A 81 3.91 5.31 0.87
CA GLU A 81 4.43 4.14 0.18
C GLU A 81 3.30 3.21 -0.27
N ARG A 82 2.29 3.02 0.58
CA ARG A 82 1.09 2.26 0.23
C ARG A 82 0.32 2.90 -0.94
N ALA A 83 0.23 4.23 -0.96
CA ALA A 83 -0.40 4.95 -2.07
C ALA A 83 0.39 4.76 -3.37
N MET A 84 1.72 4.96 -3.32
CA MET A 84 2.61 4.75 -4.47
C MET A 84 2.57 3.31 -4.99
N LEU A 85 2.46 2.31 -4.10
CA LEU A 85 2.30 0.90 -4.49
C LEU A 85 1.03 0.70 -5.34
N LEU A 86 -0.09 1.30 -4.93
CA LEU A 86 -1.35 1.18 -5.65
C LEU A 86 -1.33 1.94 -6.98
N ASP A 87 -0.68 3.11 -7.02
CA ASP A 87 -0.48 3.84 -8.27
C ASP A 87 0.34 3.01 -9.27
N GLU A 88 1.44 2.39 -8.81
CA GLU A 88 2.26 1.51 -9.64
C GLU A 88 1.52 0.23 -10.08
N TRP A 89 0.71 -0.36 -9.20
CA TRP A 89 -0.13 -1.51 -9.58
C TRP A 89 -1.16 -1.10 -10.65
N LEU A 90 -1.82 0.03 -10.47
CA LEU A 90 -2.76 0.56 -11.44
C LEU A 90 -2.11 0.79 -12.81
N ASP A 91 -0.92 1.38 -12.83
CA ASP A 91 -0.18 1.62 -14.07
C ASP A 91 0.29 0.31 -14.72
N MET A 92 0.65 -0.69 -13.93
CA MET A 92 0.96 -2.02 -14.45
C MET A 92 -0.28 -2.68 -15.08
N GLU A 93 -1.45 -2.64 -14.43
CA GLU A 93 -2.69 -3.18 -15.01
C GLU A 93 -3.04 -2.48 -16.33
N LYS A 94 -2.87 -1.15 -16.43
CA LYS A 94 -3.03 -0.42 -17.70
C LYS A 94 -2.04 -0.90 -18.77
N SER A 95 -0.80 -1.17 -18.38
CA SER A 95 0.28 -1.55 -19.32
C SER A 95 0.05 -2.90 -20.00
N PHE A 96 -0.72 -3.80 -19.37
CA PHE A 96 -1.02 -5.11 -19.95
C PHE A 96 -2.06 -5.07 -21.08
N GLY A 97 -2.82 -3.98 -21.23
CA GLY A 97 -3.87 -3.91 -22.24
C GLY A 97 -5.05 -4.84 -21.90
N GLN A 98 -5.51 -5.66 -22.85
CA GLN A 98 -6.69 -6.51 -22.64
C GLN A 98 -6.58 -7.53 -21.49
N PRO A 99 -5.44 -8.20 -21.26
CA PRO A 99 -5.23 -9.05 -20.08
C PRO A 99 -5.21 -8.32 -18.73
N GLY A 100 -4.99 -7.01 -18.75
CA GLY A 100 -4.99 -6.17 -17.55
C GLY A 100 -6.40 -5.87 -17.04
N ASP A 101 -6.51 -5.56 -15.75
CA ASP A 101 -7.78 -5.18 -15.12
C ASP A 101 -7.57 -4.12 -14.05
N VAL A 102 -7.77 -2.87 -14.44
CA VAL A 102 -7.64 -1.70 -13.54
C VAL A 102 -8.72 -1.69 -12.45
N SER A 103 -9.86 -2.34 -12.66
CA SER A 103 -10.97 -2.37 -11.70
C SER A 103 -10.61 -3.10 -10.41
N LEU A 104 -9.55 -3.93 -10.45
CA LEU A 104 -8.97 -4.55 -9.27
C LEU A 104 -8.33 -3.52 -8.33
N VAL A 105 -7.82 -2.41 -8.86
CA VAL A 105 -6.99 -1.45 -8.10
C VAL A 105 -7.72 -0.14 -7.82
N GLU A 106 -8.50 0.37 -8.77
CA GLU A 106 -9.21 1.65 -8.65
C GLU A 106 -10.01 1.82 -7.34
N PRO A 107 -10.77 0.81 -6.86
CA PRO A 107 -11.55 0.94 -5.61
C PRO A 107 -10.68 1.00 -4.35
N LYS A 108 -9.38 0.71 -4.45
CA LYS A 108 -8.42 0.69 -3.34
C LYS A 108 -7.65 2.00 -3.21
N LEU A 109 -7.66 2.85 -4.24
CA LEU A 109 -6.88 4.08 -4.30
C LEU A 109 -7.24 5.05 -3.17
N PRO A 110 -6.25 5.67 -2.50
CA PRO A 110 -6.51 6.62 -1.43
C PRO A 110 -6.93 8.00 -1.94
N LYS A 111 -7.57 8.77 -1.06
CA LYS A 111 -7.75 10.20 -1.24
C LYS A 111 -6.60 10.95 -0.59
N LYS A 112 -5.97 11.85 -1.35
CA LYS A 112 -4.90 12.75 -0.87
C LYS A 112 -5.51 13.93 -0.13
N LEU A 113 -5.06 14.19 1.09
CA LEU A 113 -5.54 15.27 1.95
C LEU A 113 -4.37 16.14 2.42
N LYS A 114 -4.55 17.46 2.42
CA LYS A 114 -3.60 18.39 3.04
C LYS A 114 -4.00 18.61 4.49
N LYS A 115 -3.10 18.32 5.42
CA LYS A 115 -3.28 18.53 6.86
C LYS A 115 -2.31 19.58 7.38
N ARG A 116 -2.68 20.21 8.49
CA ARG A 116 -1.87 21.20 9.20
C ARG A 116 -1.56 20.65 10.59
N LYS A 117 -0.28 20.47 10.91
CA LYS A 117 0.20 20.08 12.24
C LYS A 117 0.74 21.31 12.93
N GLN A 118 0.35 21.53 14.18
CA GLN A 118 0.95 22.60 14.98
C GLN A 118 2.35 22.17 15.42
N ILE A 119 3.36 23.00 15.17
CA ILE A 119 4.71 22.84 15.70
C ILE A 119 4.81 23.68 16.98
N ALA A 120 5.20 23.05 18.08
CA ALA A 120 5.63 23.77 19.26
C ALA A 120 7.06 24.29 19.04
N SER A 121 7.23 25.61 19.06
CA SER A 121 8.56 26.22 19.13
C SER A 121 8.92 26.48 20.59
N GLU A 122 10.19 26.31 20.96
CA GLU A 122 10.72 26.58 22.30
C GLU A 122 10.46 28.04 22.74
N ASP A 123 10.31 28.97 21.78
CA ASP A 123 10.08 30.40 22.03
C ASP A 123 8.59 30.82 22.07
N GLY A 124 7.65 29.87 22.09
CA GLY A 124 6.20 30.16 22.20
C GLY A 124 5.51 30.66 20.93
N LEU A 125 6.25 30.89 19.84
CA LEU A 125 5.68 31.10 18.49
C LEU A 125 5.30 29.75 17.88
N ALA A 126 4.02 29.38 17.98
CA ALA A 126 3.50 28.17 17.35
C ALA A 126 3.37 28.37 15.82
N GLY A 127 4.16 27.62 15.05
CA GLY A 127 4.02 27.52 13.60
C GLY A 127 3.06 26.39 13.19
N TYR A 128 2.61 26.39 11.93
CA TYR A 128 1.90 25.25 11.34
C TYR A 128 2.75 24.62 10.24
N GLU A 129 2.89 23.31 10.26
CA GLU A 129 3.48 22.52 9.17
C GLU A 129 2.37 21.91 8.32
N GLU A 130 2.40 22.17 7.01
CA GLU A 130 1.53 21.50 6.06
C GLU A 130 2.15 20.16 5.66
N TYR A 131 1.38 19.08 5.79
CA TYR A 131 1.80 17.76 5.34
C TYR A 131 0.69 17.05 4.57
N ILE A 132 1.08 16.12 3.71
CA ILE A 132 0.16 15.29 2.94
C ILE A 132 -0.19 14.06 3.77
N ASP A 133 -1.48 13.74 3.83
CA ASP A 133 -1.99 12.49 4.38
C ASP A 133 -2.83 11.75 3.33
N TYR A 134 -3.00 10.46 3.52
CA TYR A 134 -3.75 9.59 2.64
C TYR A 134 -4.85 8.89 3.44
N VAL A 135 -6.08 8.93 2.92
CA VAL A 135 -7.22 8.20 3.49
C VAL A 135 -7.63 7.11 2.52
N PHE A 136 -7.44 5.86 2.94
CA PHE A 136 -7.82 4.69 2.16
C PHE A 136 -9.32 4.41 2.29
N PRO A 137 -9.99 3.89 1.24
CA PRO A 137 -11.43 3.63 1.28
C PRO A 137 -11.89 2.77 2.46
N GLU A 138 -11.12 1.74 2.82
CA GLU A 138 -11.41 0.87 3.99
C GLU A 138 -11.38 1.61 5.34
N GLU A 139 -10.51 2.61 5.48
CA GLU A 139 -10.39 3.42 6.71
C GLU A 139 -11.57 4.37 6.85
N ALA A 140 -12.04 4.96 5.74
CA ALA A 140 -13.19 5.84 5.71
C ALA A 140 -14.48 5.12 6.13
N HIS A 141 -14.68 3.89 5.65
CA HIS A 141 -15.82 3.07 6.04
C HIS A 141 -15.77 2.73 7.55
N ALA A 142 -14.62 2.34 8.08
CA ALA A 142 -14.46 2.05 9.50
C ALA A 142 -14.73 3.27 10.39
N HIS A 143 -14.34 4.47 9.96
CA HIS A 143 -14.62 5.71 10.68
C HIS A 143 -16.13 6.03 10.76
N ASN A 144 -16.84 5.90 9.63
CA ASN A 144 -18.28 6.15 9.56
C ASN A 144 -19.08 5.19 10.45
N LEU A 145 -18.67 3.91 10.51
CA LEU A 145 -19.31 2.92 11.38
C LEU A 145 -19.18 3.28 12.87
N LYS A 146 -18.00 3.73 13.31
CA LYS A 146 -17.79 4.17 14.71
C LYS A 146 -18.64 5.39 15.08
N ILE A 147 -18.82 6.34 14.16
CA ILE A 147 -19.73 7.48 14.37
C ILE A 147 -21.16 6.99 14.57
N LEU A 148 -21.62 6.06 13.71
CA LEU A 148 -22.97 5.53 13.74
C LEU A 148 -23.25 4.72 15.02
N GLU A 149 -22.27 3.95 15.51
CA GLU A 149 -22.35 3.23 16.80
C GLU A 149 -22.54 4.19 17.97
N LYS A 150 -21.68 5.22 18.07
CA LYS A 150 -21.80 6.24 19.12
C LYS A 150 -23.13 6.98 19.07
N ALA A 151 -23.64 7.29 17.87
CA ALA A 151 -24.95 7.92 17.71
C ALA A 151 -26.10 7.01 18.23
N ARG A 152 -26.02 5.69 17.99
CA ARG A 152 -26.98 4.71 18.52
C ARG A 152 -26.91 4.60 20.05
N GLU A 153 -25.71 4.63 20.62
CA GLU A 153 -25.51 4.65 22.08
C GLU A 153 -26.11 5.89 22.72
N TRP A 154 -25.85 7.08 22.17
CA TRP A 154 -26.43 8.33 22.65
C TRP A 154 -27.97 8.30 22.61
N LYS A 155 -28.56 7.77 21.52
CA LYS A 155 -30.02 7.61 21.43
C LYS A 155 -30.56 6.64 22.48
N ARG A 156 -29.87 5.53 22.74
CA ARG A 156 -30.25 4.58 23.81
C ARG A 156 -30.20 5.23 25.19
N GLN A 157 -29.15 6.00 25.48
CA GLN A 157 -29.00 6.71 26.76
C GLN A 157 -30.13 7.72 26.98
N ARG A 158 -30.51 8.50 25.95
CA ARG A 158 -31.64 9.44 26.04
C ARG A 158 -33.00 8.78 26.26
N LEU A 159 -33.22 7.60 25.68
CA LEU A 159 -34.46 6.85 25.87
C LEU A 159 -34.53 6.21 27.26
N ALA A 160 -33.39 5.75 27.79
CA ALA A 160 -33.31 5.23 29.16
C ALA A 160 -33.51 6.33 30.22
N SER A 161 -32.94 7.53 30.00
CA SER A 161 -33.11 8.65 30.93
C SER A 161 -34.48 9.32 30.88
N GLY A 162 -35.24 9.13 29.80
CA GLY A 162 -36.60 9.69 29.63
C GLY A 162 -37.72 8.72 30.02
N ALA A 163 -37.39 7.57 30.60
CA ALA A 163 -38.35 6.58 31.10
C ALA A 163 -38.47 6.55 32.64
N ASP A 164 -37.70 7.40 33.34
CA ASP A 164 -37.67 7.55 34.80
C ASP A 164 -38.33 8.86 35.29
N ASP A 165 -38.96 9.64 34.40
CA ASP A 165 -39.84 10.80 34.70
C ASP A 165 -41.29 10.49 34.30
#